data_AF-A0A3M0K4J7-F1
#
_entry.id   AF-A0A3M0K4J7-F1
#
_cell.length_a   1.000
_cell.length_b   1.000
_cell.length_c   1.000
_cell.angle_alpha   90.00
_cell.angle_beta   90.00
_cell.angle_gamma   90.00
#
_symmetry.space_group_name_H-M   'P 1'
#
loop_
_entity.id
_entity.type
_entity.pdbx_description
1 polymer ?
#
loop_
_entity_poly.entity_id
_entity_poly.type
_entity_poly.pdbx_seq_one_letter_code
_entity_poly.pdbx_strand_id
1 'polypeptide(L)'
;MAKGKSLPLVWGESWLYVNSASDGRLLQRAKSQVTLPPAVEETELLQKLYHLLEAKGFQTRVEGVTLLLDLCKSSPQLISTNIVQIFDYFVRRIADSHKKVKQKALDVLAEIIGVLEDALNPVIIGLVEGITKNLNSKDRRVHAAAVKALEESIAHLDKVELMKEFSYQWSKLSGQALLEIMERITVLVEWIYPRSPEVVQHYALPVLWSSLGNKALPVRSANVRTVVTKLASALYKVMGTKLKKHAASQPPHVQENLSSILGW
;
A
#
# COMPACT_ATOMS: atom_id res chain seq x y z
N MET A 1 -78.02 6.68 -64.33
CA MET A 1 -76.85 7.50 -64.72
C MET A 1 -75.61 6.65 -64.55
N ALA A 2 -75.30 5.84 -65.58
CA ALA A 2 -74.18 5.99 -66.54
C ALA A 2 -72.97 5.15 -66.07
N LYS A 3 -72.83 3.84 -66.43
CA LYS A 3 -72.29 3.24 -67.68
C LYS A 3 -70.90 3.81 -68.04
N GLY A 4 -69.83 3.07 -68.33
CA GLY A 4 -69.58 1.63 -68.52
C GLY A 4 -68.20 1.41 -69.17
N LYS A 5 -67.64 0.19 -69.00
CA LYS A 5 -66.77 -0.64 -69.89
C LYS A 5 -65.80 0.04 -70.90
N SER A 6 -64.54 -0.43 -70.96
CA SER A 6 -64.01 -1.34 -72.02
C SER A 6 -62.47 -1.51 -71.99
N LEU A 7 -61.98 -2.76 -72.08
CA LEU A 7 -60.68 -3.16 -72.69
C LEU A 7 -60.88 -3.27 -74.24
N PRO A 8 -59.92 -3.61 -75.14
CA PRO A 8 -58.52 -4.09 -75.02
C PRO A 8 -57.53 -3.44 -76.04
N LEU A 9 -56.25 -3.86 -76.09
CA LEU A 9 -55.54 -4.38 -77.30
C LEU A 9 -54.00 -4.27 -77.22
N VAL A 10 -53.40 -5.30 -77.80
CA VAL A 10 -51.98 -5.70 -77.85
C VAL A 10 -51.21 -4.94 -78.94
N TRP A 11 -49.88 -5.11 -78.94
CA TRP A 11 -48.91 -5.17 -80.07
C TRP A 11 -47.78 -4.13 -80.03
N GLY A 12 -46.53 -4.62 -80.00
CA GLY A 12 -45.32 -3.84 -80.25
C GLY A 12 -44.06 -4.42 -79.62
N GLU A 13 -43.43 -5.38 -80.32
CA GLU A 13 -42.18 -6.07 -79.97
C GLU A 13 -40.91 -5.20 -80.05
N SER A 14 -39.87 -5.68 -79.35
CA SER A 14 -38.42 -5.56 -79.65
C SER A 14 -37.77 -4.16 -79.50
N TRP A 15 -36.61 -3.99 -78.84
CA TRP A 15 -35.38 -4.78 -78.94
C TRP A 15 -34.57 -4.75 -77.65
N LEU A 16 -33.87 -5.87 -77.43
CA LEU A 16 -32.73 -6.00 -76.53
C LEU A 16 -31.63 -4.99 -76.90
N TYR A 17 -31.15 -4.25 -75.90
CA TYR A 17 -29.75 -3.84 -75.87
C TYR A 17 -29.17 -4.20 -74.50
N VAL A 18 -28.44 -5.31 -74.51
CA VAL A 18 -27.45 -5.62 -73.49
C VAL A 18 -26.33 -4.61 -73.65
N ASN A 19 -25.99 -3.89 -72.58
CA ASN A 19 -24.62 -3.41 -72.43
C ASN A 19 -24.13 -3.60 -71.00
N SER A 20 -23.11 -4.45 -70.93
CA SER A 20 -22.26 -4.76 -69.81
C SER A 20 -21.54 -3.51 -69.30
N ALA A 21 -21.62 -3.26 -68.00
CA ALA A 21 -20.56 -2.57 -67.26
C ALA A 21 -20.67 -2.93 -65.78
N SER A 22 -19.87 -3.91 -65.38
CA SER A 22 -19.56 -4.22 -63.99
C SER A 22 -19.04 -2.96 -63.29
N ASP A 23 -19.66 -2.58 -62.19
CA ASP A 23 -19.03 -1.68 -61.22
C ASP A 23 -19.31 -2.22 -59.80
N GLY A 24 -18.51 -3.22 -59.45
CA GLY A 24 -18.47 -3.81 -58.12
C GLY A 24 -17.95 -2.79 -57.13
N ARG A 25 -18.84 -1.99 -56.56
CA ARG A 25 -18.54 -1.19 -55.37
C ARG A 25 -18.40 -2.13 -54.18
N LEU A 26 -17.16 -2.54 -53.94
CA LEU A 26 -16.70 -3.10 -52.68
C LEU A 26 -17.05 -2.09 -51.57
N LEU A 27 -18.13 -2.36 -50.85
CA LEU A 27 -18.38 -1.75 -49.54
C LEU A 27 -17.24 -2.21 -48.63
N GLN A 28 -16.20 -1.40 -48.49
CA GLN A 28 -15.26 -1.49 -47.38
C GLN A 28 -16.08 -1.29 -46.11
N ARG A 29 -16.49 -2.41 -45.51
CA ARG A 29 -17.01 -2.47 -44.15
C ARG A 29 -15.90 -1.96 -43.25
N ALA A 30 -16.00 -0.69 -42.85
CA ALA A 30 -15.21 -0.16 -41.76
C ALA A 30 -15.38 -1.10 -40.57
N LYS A 31 -14.29 -1.74 -40.13
CA LYS A 31 -14.28 -2.46 -38.86
C LYS A 31 -14.47 -1.40 -37.79
N SER A 32 -15.71 -1.22 -37.35
CA SER A 32 -16.01 -0.49 -36.12
C SER A 32 -15.25 -1.20 -35.00
N GLN A 33 -14.10 -0.64 -34.59
CA GLN A 33 -13.54 -0.96 -33.29
C GLN A 33 -14.61 -0.54 -32.29
N VAL A 34 -15.27 -1.53 -31.69
CA VAL A 34 -16.18 -1.30 -30.57
C VAL A 34 -15.30 -0.83 -29.42
N THR A 35 -15.23 0.49 -29.21
CA THR A 35 -14.63 1.06 -28.01
C THR A 35 -15.57 0.76 -26.86
N LEU A 36 -15.07 0.07 -25.84
CA LEU A 36 -15.90 -0.28 -24.69
C LEU A 36 -16.16 0.99 -23.85
N PRO A 37 -17.25 1.03 -23.07
CA PRO A 37 -17.45 2.09 -22.10
C PRO A 37 -16.29 2.10 -21.07
N PRO A 38 -15.79 3.26 -20.63
CA PRO A 38 -14.65 3.35 -19.72
C PRO A 38 -14.77 2.49 -18.44
N ALA A 39 -15.97 2.42 -17.86
CA ALA A 39 -16.21 1.62 -16.65
C ALA A 39 -16.04 0.11 -16.87
N VAL A 40 -16.31 -0.39 -18.09
CA VAL A 40 -16.12 -1.81 -18.44
C VAL A 40 -14.62 -2.09 -18.57
N GLU A 41 -13.87 -1.19 -19.21
CA GLU A 41 -12.41 -1.31 -19.36
C GLU A 41 -11.70 -1.29 -17.99
N GLU A 42 -12.09 -0.39 -17.09
CA GLU A 42 -11.56 -0.34 -15.72
C GLU A 42 -11.84 -1.63 -14.93
N THR A 43 -13.05 -2.19 -15.07
CA THR A 43 -13.43 -3.45 -14.41
C THR A 43 -12.58 -4.61 -14.92
N GLU A 44 -12.37 -4.72 -16.23
CA GLU A 44 -11.51 -5.76 -16.82
C GLU A 44 -10.05 -5.63 -16.38
N LEU A 45 -9.54 -4.40 -16.27
CA LEU A 45 -8.18 -4.14 -15.77
C LEU A 45 -8.01 -4.60 -14.32
N LEU A 46 -8.97 -4.29 -13.44
CA LEU A 46 -8.94 -4.74 -12.05
C LEU A 46 -9.08 -6.26 -11.94
N GLN A 47 -9.97 -6.88 -12.71
CA GLN A 47 -10.10 -8.34 -12.75
C GLN A 47 -8.81 -9.01 -13.20
N LYS A 48 -8.14 -8.48 -14.22
CA LYS A 48 -6.83 -8.96 -14.67
C LYS A 48 -5.79 -8.82 -13.55
N LEU A 49 -5.75 -7.68 -12.87
CA LEU A 49 -4.85 -7.47 -11.74
C LEU A 49 -5.05 -8.52 -10.64
N TYR A 50 -6.30 -8.76 -10.22
CA TYR A 50 -6.61 -9.74 -9.18
C TYR A 50 -6.20 -11.16 -9.57
N HIS A 51 -6.48 -11.59 -10.81
CA HIS A 51 -6.06 -12.90 -11.32
C HIS A 51 -4.55 -13.08 -11.30
N LEU A 52 -3.78 -12.06 -11.70
CA LEU A 52 -2.32 -12.10 -11.68
C LEU A 52 -1.80 -12.15 -10.25
N LEU A 53 -2.35 -11.32 -9.37
CA LEU A 53 -1.95 -11.29 -7.97
C LEU A 53 -2.21 -12.64 -7.31
N GLU A 54 -3.31 -13.35 -7.57
CA GLU A 54 -3.63 -14.65 -6.96
C GLU A 54 -3.02 -15.88 -7.64
N ALA A 55 -2.30 -15.68 -8.74
CA ALA A 55 -1.77 -16.79 -9.52
C ALA A 55 -0.89 -17.77 -8.72
N LYS A 56 -0.97 -19.06 -9.07
CA LYS A 56 -0.14 -20.12 -8.45
C LYS A 56 1.35 -19.94 -8.76
N GLY A 57 1.68 -19.53 -9.98
CA GLY A 57 3.05 -19.32 -10.44
C GLY A 57 3.64 -18.02 -9.90
N PHE A 58 4.85 -18.08 -9.34
CA PHE A 58 5.47 -16.90 -8.73
C PHE A 58 5.81 -15.82 -9.76
N GLN A 59 6.13 -16.18 -11.00
CA GLN A 59 6.39 -15.23 -12.09
C GLN A 59 5.12 -14.42 -12.41
N THR A 60 3.99 -15.09 -12.56
CA THR A 60 2.69 -14.43 -12.80
C THR A 60 2.31 -13.49 -11.65
N ARG A 61 2.64 -13.86 -10.40
CA ARG A 61 2.46 -12.93 -9.26
C ARG A 61 3.37 -11.72 -9.34
N VAL A 62 4.61 -11.88 -9.80
CA VAL A 62 5.53 -10.75 -10.05
C VAL A 62 4.98 -9.84 -11.16
N GLU A 63 4.38 -10.40 -12.21
CA GLU A 63 3.67 -9.64 -13.24
C GLU A 63 2.50 -8.85 -12.65
N GLY A 64 1.69 -9.46 -11.79
CA GLY A 64 0.59 -8.78 -11.09
C GLY A 64 1.07 -7.62 -10.22
N VAL A 65 2.16 -7.81 -9.48
CA VAL A 65 2.79 -6.74 -8.68
C VAL A 65 3.35 -5.62 -9.58
N THR A 66 3.90 -5.97 -10.74
CA THR A 66 4.41 -4.98 -11.70
C THR A 66 3.26 -4.20 -12.33
N LEU A 67 2.17 -4.87 -12.70
CA LEU A 67 0.96 -4.22 -13.21
C LEU A 67 0.37 -3.25 -12.19
N LEU A 68 0.35 -3.61 -10.89
CA LEU A 68 -0.10 -2.68 -9.84
C LEU A 68 0.72 -1.39 -9.84
N LEU A 69 2.04 -1.48 -9.93
CA LEU A 69 2.91 -0.29 -10.00
C LEU A 69 2.55 0.59 -11.20
N ASP A 70 2.37 -0.02 -12.37
CA ASP A 70 2.03 0.70 -13.60
C ASP A 70 0.67 1.39 -13.48
N LEU A 71 -0.32 0.74 -12.87
CA LEU A 71 -1.64 1.31 -12.64
C LEU A 71 -1.61 2.43 -11.58
N CYS A 72 -0.81 2.31 -10.52
CA CYS A 72 -0.63 3.41 -9.57
C CYS A 72 -0.06 4.66 -10.25
N LYS A 73 0.88 4.50 -11.19
CA LYS A 73 1.51 5.62 -11.92
C LYS A 73 0.62 6.21 -13.01
N SER A 74 -0.10 5.35 -13.74
CA SER A 74 -0.90 5.77 -14.90
C SER A 74 -2.35 6.16 -14.55
N SER A 75 -2.93 5.52 -13.55
CA SER A 75 -4.34 5.62 -13.17
C SER A 75 -4.54 5.65 -11.64
N PRO A 76 -3.91 6.57 -10.90
CA PRO A 76 -3.95 6.59 -9.43
C PRO A 76 -5.37 6.68 -8.87
N GLN A 77 -6.29 7.38 -9.55
CA GLN A 77 -7.68 7.50 -9.09
C GLN A 77 -8.45 6.17 -9.11
N LEU A 78 -8.20 5.32 -10.11
CA LEU A 78 -8.76 3.96 -10.18
C LEU A 78 -8.29 3.13 -8.98
N ILE A 79 -7.00 3.24 -8.65
CA ILE A 79 -6.40 2.54 -7.52
C ILE A 79 -6.96 3.05 -6.19
N SER A 80 -6.96 4.36 -5.98
CA SER A 80 -7.47 4.97 -4.74
C SER A 80 -8.94 4.64 -4.50
N THR A 81 -9.77 4.62 -5.55
CA THR A 81 -11.20 4.25 -5.45
C THR A 81 -11.40 2.80 -5.03
N ASN A 82 -10.48 1.91 -5.39
CA ASN A 82 -10.58 0.47 -5.13
C ASN A 82 -9.53 -0.03 -4.10
N ILE A 83 -8.98 0.89 -3.29
CA ILE A 83 -7.76 0.65 -2.51
C ILE A 83 -7.88 -0.54 -1.57
N VAL A 84 -9.00 -0.66 -0.87
CA VAL A 84 -9.22 -1.74 0.12
C VAL A 84 -9.16 -3.10 -0.56
N GLN A 85 -9.94 -3.30 -1.62
CA GLN A 85 -10.00 -4.58 -2.33
C GLN A 85 -8.66 -4.92 -3.01
N ILE A 86 -7.99 -3.94 -3.62
CA ILE A 86 -6.67 -4.17 -4.23
C ILE A 86 -5.66 -4.62 -3.16
N PHE A 87 -5.68 -3.98 -1.99
CA PHE A 87 -4.71 -4.27 -0.94
C PHE A 87 -5.02 -5.56 -0.17
N ASP A 88 -6.25 -6.05 -0.16
CA ASP A 88 -6.60 -7.40 0.31
C ASP A 88 -5.81 -8.49 -0.45
N TYR A 89 -5.49 -8.26 -1.73
CA TYR A 89 -4.61 -9.12 -2.51
C TYR A 89 -3.14 -8.74 -2.38
N PHE A 90 -2.81 -7.45 -2.42
CA PHE A 90 -1.42 -7.00 -2.44
C PHE A 90 -0.67 -7.28 -1.13
N VAL A 91 -1.32 -7.15 0.04
CA VAL A 91 -0.69 -7.48 1.34
C VAL A 91 -0.26 -8.95 1.38
N ARG A 92 -1.00 -9.86 0.71
CA ARG A 92 -0.60 -11.27 0.57
C ARG A 92 0.66 -11.46 -0.28
N ARG A 93 1.05 -10.47 -1.09
CA ARG A 93 2.30 -10.47 -1.87
C ARG A 93 3.46 -9.91 -1.05
N ILE A 94 3.22 -8.94 -0.17
CA ILE A 94 4.20 -8.54 0.85
C ILE A 94 4.55 -9.73 1.77
N ALA A 95 3.55 -10.53 2.12
CA ALA A 95 3.70 -11.75 2.91
C ALA A 95 3.94 -13.04 2.09
N ASP A 96 4.33 -12.94 0.81
CA ASP A 96 4.43 -14.11 -0.07
C ASP A 96 5.46 -15.14 0.43
N SER A 97 5.16 -16.43 0.19
CA SER A 97 6.08 -17.53 0.50
C SER A 97 7.32 -17.50 -0.39
N HIS A 98 7.21 -16.96 -1.61
CA HIS A 98 8.31 -16.88 -2.55
C HIS A 98 9.05 -15.53 -2.42
N LYS A 99 10.35 -15.62 -2.09
CA LYS A 99 11.18 -14.45 -1.79
C LYS A 99 11.28 -13.40 -2.91
N LYS A 100 11.22 -13.79 -4.18
CA LYS A 100 11.23 -12.82 -5.30
C LYS A 100 9.93 -12.01 -5.37
N VAL A 101 8.80 -12.65 -5.07
CA VAL A 101 7.49 -11.98 -5.09
C VAL A 101 7.43 -10.97 -3.95
N LYS A 102 7.81 -11.39 -2.74
CA LYS A 102 7.78 -10.50 -1.57
C LYS A 102 8.77 -9.35 -1.67
N GLN A 103 9.97 -9.58 -2.21
CA GLN A 103 10.92 -8.50 -2.45
C GLN A 103 10.32 -7.48 -3.43
N LYS A 104 9.81 -7.94 -4.59
CA LYS A 104 9.21 -7.05 -5.59
C LYS A 104 7.99 -6.31 -5.04
N ALA A 105 7.17 -6.95 -4.21
CA ALA A 105 6.02 -6.31 -3.58
C ALA A 105 6.46 -5.19 -2.61
N LEU A 106 7.50 -5.41 -1.80
CA LEU A 106 8.05 -4.39 -0.92
C LEU A 106 8.69 -3.23 -1.70
N ASP A 107 9.43 -3.54 -2.77
CA ASP A 107 10.01 -2.52 -3.66
C ASP A 107 8.91 -1.66 -4.31
N VAL A 108 7.84 -2.30 -4.81
CA VAL A 108 6.67 -1.60 -5.37
C VAL A 108 5.94 -0.79 -4.30
N LEU A 109 5.78 -1.32 -3.09
CA LEU A 109 5.15 -0.60 -2.00
C LEU A 109 5.90 0.71 -1.71
N ALA A 110 7.24 0.65 -1.61
CA ALA A 110 8.06 1.83 -1.42
C ALA A 110 7.86 2.87 -2.53
N GLU A 111 7.71 2.45 -3.79
CA GLU A 111 7.45 3.36 -4.91
C GLU A 111 6.05 3.99 -4.91
N ILE A 112 5.01 3.25 -4.51
CA ILE A 112 3.63 3.73 -4.61
C ILE A 112 3.16 4.49 -3.37
N ILE A 113 3.87 4.40 -2.23
CA ILE A 113 3.52 5.13 -1.01
C ILE A 113 3.44 6.64 -1.27
N GLY A 114 4.45 7.23 -1.92
CA GLY A 114 4.43 8.66 -2.27
C GLY A 114 3.51 9.02 -3.44
N VAL A 115 2.96 8.03 -4.14
CA VAL A 115 1.98 8.26 -5.24
C VAL A 115 0.55 8.28 -4.71
N LEU A 116 0.26 7.40 -3.75
CA LEU A 116 -1.08 7.20 -3.20
C LEU A 116 -1.30 7.98 -1.90
N GLU A 117 -0.24 8.27 -1.14
CA GLU A 117 -0.26 9.08 0.08
C GLU A 117 -1.43 8.71 1.02
N ASP A 118 -2.29 9.68 1.36
CA ASP A 118 -3.43 9.51 2.25
C ASP A 118 -4.47 8.49 1.77
N ALA A 119 -4.49 8.14 0.49
CA ALA A 119 -5.37 7.08 -0.01
C ALA A 119 -5.04 5.71 0.60
N LEU A 120 -3.83 5.54 1.17
CA LEU A 120 -3.41 4.32 1.87
C LEU A 120 -3.91 4.23 3.31
N ASN A 121 -4.48 5.30 3.88
CA ASN A 121 -4.93 5.32 5.27
C ASN A 121 -5.90 4.17 5.62
N PRO A 122 -6.88 3.77 4.78
CA PRO A 122 -7.76 2.64 5.07
C PRO A 122 -7.06 1.28 5.17
N VAL A 123 -5.84 1.15 4.64
CA VAL A 123 -5.09 -0.11 4.55
C VAL A 123 -3.77 -0.08 5.32
N ILE A 124 -3.51 1.00 6.08
CA ILE A 124 -2.23 1.25 6.75
C ILE A 124 -1.83 0.15 7.72
N ILE A 125 -2.79 -0.43 8.45
CA ILE A 125 -2.56 -1.52 9.41
C ILE A 125 -1.95 -2.73 8.70
N GLY A 126 -2.58 -3.20 7.61
CA GLY A 126 -2.10 -4.34 6.84
C GLY A 126 -0.74 -4.10 6.20
N LEU A 127 -0.46 -2.86 5.81
CA LEU A 127 0.84 -2.46 5.27
C LEU A 127 1.95 -2.50 6.32
N VAL A 128 1.73 -1.86 7.45
CA VAL A 128 2.72 -1.83 8.55
C VAL A 128 2.97 -3.24 9.07
N GLU A 129 1.93 -4.07 9.24
CA GLU A 129 2.11 -5.48 9.60
C GLU A 129 2.92 -6.27 8.56
N GLY A 130 2.67 -6.03 7.27
CA GLY A 130 3.41 -6.67 6.19
C GLY A 130 4.88 -6.28 6.17
N ILE A 131 5.17 -4.98 6.33
CA ILE A 131 6.54 -4.44 6.38
C ILE A 131 7.28 -5.00 7.60
N THR A 132 6.71 -4.85 8.80
CA THR A 132 7.35 -5.26 10.07
C THR A 132 7.72 -6.74 10.09
N LYS A 133 6.86 -7.63 9.57
CA LYS A 133 7.16 -9.07 9.44
C LYS A 133 8.39 -9.35 8.57
N ASN A 134 8.65 -8.52 7.56
CA ASN A 134 9.78 -8.69 6.65
C ASN A 134 11.09 -8.05 7.13
N LEU A 135 11.05 -7.17 8.14
CA LEU A 135 12.27 -6.62 8.76
C LEU A 135 13.15 -7.70 9.40
N ASN A 136 12.56 -8.81 9.85
CA ASN A 136 13.29 -9.97 10.38
C ASN A 136 13.76 -10.97 9.32
N SER A 137 13.60 -10.66 8.03
CA SER A 137 14.04 -11.54 6.95
C SER A 137 15.55 -11.76 6.98
N LYS A 138 15.98 -13.02 6.87
CA LYS A 138 17.40 -13.39 6.66
C LYS A 138 17.89 -13.08 5.24
N ASP A 139 16.98 -12.95 4.29
CA ASP A 139 17.32 -12.52 2.93
C ASP A 139 17.55 -11.01 2.92
N ARG A 140 18.80 -10.60 2.68
CA ARG A 140 19.24 -9.20 2.73
C ARG A 140 18.47 -8.30 1.76
N ARG A 141 18.05 -8.82 0.60
CA ARG A 141 17.32 -8.01 -0.38
C ARG A 141 15.89 -7.76 0.07
N VAL A 142 15.23 -8.78 0.62
CA VAL A 142 13.89 -8.63 1.21
C VAL A 142 13.94 -7.69 2.40
N HIS A 143 14.95 -7.83 3.27
CA HIS A 143 15.16 -6.94 4.40
C HIS A 143 15.35 -5.50 3.93
N ALA A 144 16.28 -5.23 3.01
CA ALA A 144 16.51 -3.88 2.48
C ALA A 144 15.26 -3.27 1.83
N ALA A 145 14.48 -4.05 1.08
CA ALA A 145 13.21 -3.60 0.52
C ALA A 145 12.18 -3.23 1.61
N ALA A 146 12.14 -3.99 2.71
CA ALA A 146 11.28 -3.68 3.85
C ALA A 146 11.71 -2.42 4.60
N VAL A 147 13.02 -2.23 4.81
CA VAL A 147 13.57 -0.99 5.38
C VAL A 147 13.19 0.22 4.52
N LYS A 148 13.34 0.10 3.19
CA LYS A 148 12.97 1.17 2.26
C LYS A 148 11.47 1.48 2.34
N ALA A 149 10.61 0.47 2.30
CA ALA A 149 9.16 0.68 2.44
C ALA A 149 8.79 1.33 3.78
N LEU A 150 9.50 1.00 4.86
CA LEU A 150 9.33 1.62 6.17
C LEU A 150 9.74 3.10 6.17
N GLU A 151 10.83 3.44 5.50
CA GLU A 151 11.31 4.83 5.36
C GLU A 151 10.33 5.68 4.56
N GLU A 152 9.85 5.18 3.41
CA GLU A 152 8.84 5.84 2.58
C GLU A 152 7.52 6.03 3.35
N SER A 153 7.13 5.04 4.17
CA SER A 153 5.95 5.15 5.03
C SER A 153 6.03 6.38 5.93
N ILE A 154 7.16 6.60 6.61
CA ILE A 154 7.34 7.73 7.54
C ILE A 154 7.40 9.07 6.83
N ALA A 155 7.98 9.08 5.62
CA ALA A 155 8.04 10.28 4.80
C ALA A 155 6.64 10.77 4.43
N HIS A 156 5.78 9.87 3.94
CA HIS A 156 4.55 10.22 3.23
C HIS A 156 3.24 9.95 3.98
N LEU A 157 3.18 8.95 4.87
CA LEU A 157 1.93 8.57 5.53
C LEU A 157 1.67 9.37 6.80
N ASP A 158 0.43 9.36 7.27
CA ASP A 158 0.05 10.06 8.50
C ASP A 158 0.90 9.59 9.70
N LYS A 159 1.55 10.55 10.34
CA LYS A 159 2.54 10.30 11.40
C LYS A 159 1.86 9.80 12.68
N VAL A 160 0.62 10.23 12.94
CA VAL A 160 -0.15 9.81 14.11
C VAL A 160 -0.61 8.36 13.94
N GLU A 161 -1.14 7.99 12.78
CA GLU A 161 -1.54 6.61 12.48
C GLU A 161 -0.34 5.66 12.51
N LEU A 162 0.82 6.06 11.96
CA LEU A 162 2.05 5.29 12.09
C LEU A 162 2.51 5.12 13.54
N MET A 163 2.45 6.18 14.36
CA MET A 163 2.80 6.10 15.78
C MET A 163 1.90 5.11 16.52
N LYS A 164 0.58 5.15 16.25
CA LYS A 164 -0.40 4.22 16.83
C LYS A 164 -0.05 2.79 16.48
N GLU A 165 0.14 2.50 15.20
CA GLU A 165 0.35 1.14 14.72
C GLU A 165 1.71 0.58 15.15
N PHE A 166 2.80 1.36 15.06
CA PHE A 166 4.11 0.94 15.56
C PHE A 166 4.09 0.64 17.06
N SER A 167 3.40 1.47 17.85
CA SER A 167 3.28 1.27 19.30
C SER A 167 2.41 0.06 19.63
N TYR A 168 1.36 -0.20 18.86
CA TYR A 168 0.52 -1.39 19.00
C TYR A 168 1.28 -2.69 18.70
N GLN A 169 2.04 -2.72 17.60
CA GLN A 169 2.81 -3.89 17.21
C GLN A 169 4.05 -4.12 18.09
N TRP A 170 4.59 -3.06 18.71
CA TRP A 170 5.84 -3.08 19.49
C TRP A 170 6.02 -4.34 20.36
N SER A 171 5.02 -4.64 21.20
CA SER A 171 5.08 -5.73 22.17
C SER A 171 5.20 -7.13 21.54
N LYS A 172 4.87 -7.25 20.25
CA LYS A 172 4.92 -8.49 19.46
C LYS A 172 6.22 -8.62 18.67
N LEU A 173 7.02 -7.56 18.58
CA LEU A 173 8.25 -7.53 17.78
C LEU A 173 9.42 -8.19 18.52
N SER A 174 10.38 -8.65 17.73
CA SER A 174 11.66 -9.19 18.22
C SER A 174 12.74 -8.98 17.17
N GLY A 175 14.00 -9.20 17.55
CA GLY A 175 15.13 -9.13 16.62
C GLY A 175 15.31 -7.76 15.98
N GLN A 176 15.57 -7.76 14.67
CA GLN A 176 15.86 -6.55 13.91
C GLN A 176 14.61 -5.66 13.73
N ALA A 177 13.43 -6.27 13.57
CA ALA A 177 12.17 -5.54 13.47
C ALA A 177 11.90 -4.66 14.70
N LEU A 178 12.20 -5.18 15.89
CA LEU A 178 12.08 -4.42 17.14
C LEU A 178 13.01 -3.20 17.13
N LEU A 179 14.28 -3.39 16.78
CA LEU A 179 15.26 -2.30 16.77
C LEU A 179 14.84 -1.18 15.81
N GLU A 180 14.46 -1.54 14.59
CA GLU A 180 14.06 -0.55 13.59
C GLU A 180 12.81 0.19 14.01
N ILE A 181 11.74 -0.51 14.41
CA ILE A 181 10.50 0.15 14.80
C ILE A 181 10.71 1.09 16.00
N MET A 182 11.59 0.77 16.94
CA MET A 182 11.95 1.71 18.02
C MET A 182 12.62 2.98 17.50
N GLU A 183 13.54 2.86 16.54
CA GLU A 183 14.17 4.03 15.92
C GLU A 183 13.12 4.89 15.21
N ARG A 184 12.13 4.25 14.55
CA ARG A 184 11.06 4.96 13.86
C ARG A 184 10.10 5.66 14.83
N ILE A 185 9.73 5.02 15.93
CA ILE A 185 8.98 5.66 17.02
C ILE A 185 9.76 6.87 17.56
N THR A 186 11.08 6.73 17.75
CA THR A 186 11.95 7.84 18.23
C THR A 186 11.89 9.04 17.29
N VAL A 187 11.96 8.83 15.97
CA VAL A 187 11.82 9.91 14.97
C VAL A 187 10.43 10.57 15.05
N LEU A 188 9.37 9.75 15.17
CA LEU A 188 8.00 10.26 15.26
C LEU A 188 7.73 11.05 16.54
N VAL A 189 8.37 10.72 17.66
CA VAL A 189 8.26 11.48 18.92
C VAL A 189 8.60 12.96 18.70
N GLU A 190 9.74 13.24 18.05
CA GLU A 190 10.18 14.62 17.80
C GLU A 190 9.23 15.36 16.84
N TRP A 191 8.67 14.64 15.88
CA TRP A 191 7.74 15.20 14.89
C TRP A 191 6.34 15.49 15.44
N ILE A 192 5.82 14.61 16.28
CA ILE A 192 4.44 14.64 16.73
C ILE A 192 4.29 15.49 17.99
N TYR A 193 5.25 15.45 18.92
CA TYR A 193 5.10 16.11 20.22
C TYR A 193 4.74 17.61 20.14
N PRO A 194 5.34 18.43 19.25
CA PRO A 194 4.99 19.86 19.16
C PRO A 194 3.54 20.13 18.73
N ARG A 195 2.89 19.18 18.04
CA ARG A 195 1.55 19.31 17.47
C ARG A 195 0.48 18.60 18.31
N SER A 196 0.83 17.41 18.81
CA SER A 196 -0.08 16.51 19.53
C SER A 196 0.66 15.81 20.67
N PRO A 197 1.00 16.53 21.77
CA PRO A 197 1.69 15.96 22.93
C PRO A 197 0.99 14.73 23.54
N GLU A 198 -0.34 14.68 23.46
CA GLU A 198 -1.18 13.60 23.95
C GLU A 198 -0.96 12.28 23.19
N VAL A 199 -0.69 12.34 21.88
CA VAL A 199 -0.39 11.13 21.07
C VAL A 199 0.91 10.52 21.55
N VAL A 200 1.96 11.32 21.76
CA VAL A 200 3.25 10.83 22.27
C VAL A 200 3.11 10.27 23.68
N GLN A 201 2.33 10.93 24.54
CA GLN A 201 2.06 10.44 25.90
C GLN A 201 1.31 9.12 25.90
N HIS A 202 0.34 8.96 25.00
CA HIS A 202 -0.51 7.76 24.97
C HIS A 202 0.18 6.57 24.29
N TYR A 203 0.99 6.78 23.26
CA TYR A 203 1.53 5.70 22.44
C TYR A 203 3.04 5.46 22.66
N ALA A 204 3.86 6.51 22.77
CA ALA A 204 5.31 6.35 22.89
C ALA A 204 5.79 6.10 24.34
N LEU A 205 5.16 6.73 25.35
CA LEU A 205 5.53 6.50 26.75
C LEU A 205 5.33 5.05 27.20
N PRO A 206 4.20 4.37 26.89
CA PRO A 206 4.06 2.94 27.24
C PRO A 206 5.13 2.06 26.61
N VAL A 207 5.56 2.36 25.39
CA VAL A 207 6.68 1.66 24.73
C VAL A 207 7.97 1.82 25.53
N LEU A 208 8.29 3.04 25.97
CA LEU A 208 9.44 3.29 26.83
C LEU A 208 9.33 2.53 28.16
N TRP A 209 8.21 2.64 28.87
CA TRP A 209 8.00 2.01 30.18
C TRP A 209 8.09 0.49 30.09
N SER A 210 7.45 -0.10 29.09
CA SER A 210 7.55 -1.53 28.82
C SER A 210 9.01 -1.95 28.58
N SER A 211 9.75 -1.16 27.80
CA SER A 211 11.15 -1.46 27.48
C SER A 211 12.09 -1.37 28.68
N LEU A 212 11.82 -0.45 29.61
CA LEU A 212 12.60 -0.26 30.84
C LEU A 212 12.20 -1.24 31.95
N GLY A 213 10.94 -1.67 31.99
CA GLY A 213 10.42 -2.57 33.04
C GLY A 213 10.63 -4.05 32.76
N ASN A 214 10.80 -4.42 31.49
CA ASN A 214 10.91 -5.82 31.15
C ASN A 214 12.31 -6.36 31.44
N LYS A 215 12.46 -7.06 32.57
CA LYS A 215 13.68 -7.81 32.93
C LYS A 215 14.04 -8.90 31.90
N ALA A 216 13.05 -9.34 31.11
CA ALA A 216 13.14 -10.44 30.14
C ALA A 216 13.20 -10.01 28.67
N LEU A 217 13.02 -8.72 28.35
CA LEU A 217 13.43 -8.22 27.03
C LEU A 217 14.95 -8.37 26.89
N PRO A 218 15.53 -8.33 25.68
CA PRO A 218 16.97 -8.39 25.48
C PRO A 218 17.66 -7.09 25.92
N VAL A 219 17.34 -6.56 27.12
CA VAL A 219 18.06 -5.51 27.86
C VAL A 219 19.53 -5.89 28.06
N ARG A 220 19.91 -7.15 27.81
CA ARG A 220 21.31 -7.59 27.71
C ARG A 220 21.99 -7.25 26.38
N SER A 221 21.26 -7.16 25.27
CA SER A 221 21.87 -6.82 23.98
C SER A 221 22.20 -5.32 23.94
N ALA A 222 23.44 -5.00 23.56
CA ALA A 222 23.87 -3.61 23.44
C ALA A 222 22.97 -2.80 22.49
N ASN A 223 22.49 -3.44 21.41
CA ASN A 223 21.64 -2.79 20.40
C ASN A 223 20.28 -2.35 20.96
N VAL A 224 19.60 -3.20 21.74
CA VAL A 224 18.32 -2.83 22.38
C VAL A 224 18.52 -1.69 23.36
N ARG A 225 19.59 -1.73 24.18
CA ARG A 225 19.90 -0.61 25.08
C ARG A 225 20.10 0.69 24.31
N THR A 226 20.85 0.66 23.21
CA THR A 226 21.07 1.84 22.36
C THR A 226 19.75 2.45 21.87
N VAL A 227 18.82 1.66 21.33
CA VAL A 227 17.54 2.20 20.82
C VAL A 227 16.63 2.69 21.94
N VAL A 228 16.62 2.04 23.12
CA VAL A 228 15.89 2.50 24.30
C VAL A 228 16.46 3.82 24.82
N THR A 229 17.79 3.95 24.87
CA THR A 229 18.47 5.20 25.25
C THR A 229 18.15 6.34 24.28
N LYS A 230 18.11 6.07 22.96
CA LYS A 230 17.69 7.05 21.96
C LYS A 230 16.25 7.50 22.18
N LEU A 231 15.32 6.57 22.41
CA LEU A 231 13.92 6.88 22.68
C LEU A 231 13.77 7.71 23.97
N ALA A 232 14.42 7.29 25.06
CA ALA A 232 14.40 8.02 26.34
C ALA A 232 14.95 9.44 26.18
N SER A 233 16.06 9.59 25.47
CA SER A 233 16.68 10.89 25.17
C SER A 233 15.77 11.78 24.34
N ALA A 234 15.14 11.26 23.29
CA ALA A 234 14.21 12.02 22.44
C ALA A 234 12.98 12.47 23.22
N LEU A 235 12.40 11.59 24.05
CA LEU A 235 11.29 11.93 24.93
C LEU A 235 11.69 13.00 25.94
N TYR A 236 12.88 12.89 26.55
CA TYR A 236 13.35 13.90 27.49
C TYR A 236 13.60 15.25 26.80
N LYS A 237 14.16 15.24 25.59
CA LYS A 237 14.39 16.43 24.78
C LYS A 237 13.10 17.20 24.50
N VAL A 238 12.00 16.51 24.15
CA VAL A 238 10.73 17.18 23.82
C VAL A 238 9.85 17.46 25.05
N MET A 239 9.87 16.61 26.07
CA MET A 239 9.00 16.73 27.25
C MET A 239 9.65 17.46 28.43
N GLY A 240 10.98 17.47 28.52
CA GLY A 240 11.74 17.97 29.65
C GLY A 240 11.30 17.37 30.98
N THR A 241 11.04 18.24 31.97
CA THR A 241 10.64 17.81 33.32
C THR A 241 9.29 17.09 33.38
N LYS A 242 8.44 17.18 32.35
CA LYS A 242 7.19 16.42 32.28
C LYS A 242 7.45 14.91 32.22
N LEU A 243 8.52 14.47 31.55
CA LEU A 243 8.91 13.05 31.53
C LEU A 243 9.17 12.54 32.95
N LYS A 244 9.81 13.37 33.79
CA LYS A 244 10.08 13.06 35.20
C LYS A 244 8.79 12.83 36.00
N LYS A 245 7.79 13.68 35.75
CA LYS A 245 6.46 13.55 36.38
C LYS A 245 5.76 12.26 35.96
N HIS A 246 5.82 11.87 34.69
CA HIS A 246 5.27 10.59 34.22
C HIS A 246 6.05 9.39 34.76
N ALA A 247 7.38 9.52 34.92
CA ALA A 247 8.21 8.46 35.48
C ALA A 247 7.87 8.18 36.96
N ALA A 248 7.51 9.21 37.74
CA ALA A 248 7.17 9.07 39.16
C ALA A 248 5.98 8.12 39.42
N SER A 249 5.12 7.88 38.43
CA SER A 249 4.01 6.92 38.52
C SER A 249 4.39 5.48 38.11
N GLN A 250 5.64 5.24 37.70
CA GLN A 250 6.12 3.92 37.27
C GLN A 250 6.72 3.13 38.44
N PRO A 251 6.87 1.80 38.34
CA PRO A 251 7.56 1.01 39.38
C PRO A 251 9.00 1.48 39.64
N PRO A 252 9.54 1.35 40.87
CA PRO A 252 10.88 1.87 41.22
C PRO A 252 12.00 1.47 40.26
N HIS A 253 12.06 0.20 39.86
CA HIS A 253 13.08 -0.29 38.92
C HIS A 253 13.02 0.37 37.53
N VAL A 254 11.83 0.78 37.06
CA VAL A 254 11.67 1.52 35.80
C VAL A 254 12.24 2.94 35.95
N GLN A 255 11.98 3.57 37.09
CA GLN A 255 12.50 4.89 37.42
C GLN A 255 14.03 4.88 37.50
N GLU A 256 14.61 3.91 38.21
CA GLU A 256 16.07 3.71 38.32
C GLU A 256 16.72 3.51 36.95
N ASN A 257 16.14 2.67 36.09
CA ASN A 257 16.64 2.45 34.74
C ASN A 257 16.59 3.72 33.88
N LEU A 258 15.51 4.50 33.99
CA LEU A 258 15.38 5.77 33.28
C LEU A 258 16.43 6.80 33.76
N SER A 259 16.58 6.94 35.07
CA SER A 259 17.56 7.82 35.71
C SER A 259 18.99 7.46 35.29
N SER A 260 19.32 6.17 35.31
CA SER A 260 20.63 5.65 34.86
C SER A 260 20.94 6.02 33.41
N ILE A 261 19.95 5.92 32.51
CA ILE A 261 20.12 6.25 31.08
C ILE A 261 20.28 7.75 30.85
N LEU A 262 19.50 8.57 31.55
CA LEU A 262 19.44 10.02 31.32
C LEU A 262 20.39 10.84 32.21
N GLY A 263 21.03 10.22 33.21
CA GLY A 263 22.08 10.82 34.05
C GLY A 263 21.56 11.83 35.09
N TRP A 264 20.46 11.52 35.78
CA TRP A 264 19.83 12.40 36.77
C TRP A 264 19.22 11.64 37.94
#